data_AF-A0A3M1XGG5-F1
#
_entry.id   AF-A0A3M1XGG5-F1
#
_cell.length_a   1.000
_cell.length_b   1.000
_cell.length_c   1.000
_cell.angle_alpha   90.00
_cell.angle_beta   90.00
_cell.angle_gamma   90.00
#
_symmetry.space_group_name_H-M   'P 1'
#
loop_
_entity.id
_entity.type
_entity.pdbx_description
1 polymer ?
#
loop_
_entity_poly.entity_id
_entity_poly.type
_entity_poly.pdbx_seq_one_letter_code
_entity_poly.pdbx_strand_id
1 'polypeptide(L)'
;MVRARKKFTKKELKEDKFILFALKAKDFLEQNASRIGLVVLGAVVLFFGFTYYKNQQKEKTAQGALALIQAQMTIQQGNQQAAMEKLSNIAEQYSGTPAGAQATYALGRYYLEKGEFETARQYFERYLDDYGDDPVLKAAALAGYADCLLNQGKPEEAANFYEKAARVDPDFPQSPGYLFSAAQAYLDAGRLDKAEALAREVMEKYPKSEYKDRAALVAQMARLKQAG
;
A
#
# COMPACT_ATOMS: atom_id res chain seq x y z
N MET A 1 -69.65 37.96 24.55
CA MET A 1 -68.41 38.11 25.34
C MET A 1 -67.43 37.02 24.92
N VAL A 2 -66.33 37.40 24.27
CA VAL A 2 -65.30 36.49 23.75
C VAL A 2 -64.45 35.99 24.91
N ARG A 3 -64.40 34.68 25.16
CA ARG A 3 -63.60 34.09 26.25
C ARG A 3 -62.10 34.29 25.97
N ALA A 4 -61.38 34.81 26.96
CA ALA A 4 -59.95 35.13 26.88
C ALA A 4 -59.12 33.87 26.54
N ARG A 5 -58.29 33.95 25.49
CA ARG A 5 -57.30 32.92 25.13
C ARG A 5 -56.26 32.83 26.26
N LYS A 6 -56.21 31.69 26.97
CA LYS A 6 -55.12 31.37 27.92
C LYS A 6 -53.79 31.45 27.18
N LYS A 7 -52.91 32.37 27.59
CA LYS A 7 -51.54 32.47 27.08
C LYS A 7 -50.68 31.45 27.81
N PHE A 8 -50.35 30.34 27.17
CA PHE A 8 -49.39 29.37 27.68
C PHE A 8 -48.00 30.02 27.81
N THR A 9 -47.34 29.82 28.95
CA THR A 9 -46.02 30.37 29.22
C THR A 9 -44.97 29.61 28.40
N LYS A 10 -43.91 30.26 27.88
CA LYS A 10 -42.87 29.60 27.05
C LYS A 10 -42.25 28.33 27.68
N LYS A 11 -42.27 28.23 29.01
CA LYS A 11 -41.80 27.07 29.79
C LYS A 11 -42.76 25.88 29.69
N GLU A 12 -44.07 26.11 29.84
CA GLU A 12 -45.12 25.09 29.73
C GLU A 12 -45.22 24.53 28.30
N LEU A 13 -45.06 25.39 27.28
CA LEU A 13 -44.99 24.98 25.87
C LEU A 13 -43.77 24.11 25.54
N LYS A 14 -42.67 24.24 26.29
CA LYS A 14 -41.47 23.40 26.15
C LYS A 14 -41.63 22.08 26.88
N GLU A 15 -42.21 22.09 28.08
CA GLU A 15 -42.55 20.89 28.84
C GLU A 15 -43.53 20.02 28.07
N ASP A 16 -44.59 20.59 27.48
CA ASP A 16 -45.60 19.85 26.73
C ASP A 16 -45.01 19.21 25.46
N LYS A 17 -44.15 19.93 24.71
CA LYS A 17 -43.42 19.38 23.56
C LYS A 17 -42.45 18.27 23.94
N PHE A 18 -41.77 18.41 25.08
CA PHE A 18 -40.84 17.40 25.58
C PHE A 18 -41.59 16.15 26.08
N ILE A 19 -42.68 16.32 26.83
CA ILE A 19 -43.54 15.23 27.29
C ILE A 19 -44.13 14.51 26.07
N LEU A 20 -44.63 15.23 25.07
CA LEU A 20 -45.17 14.64 23.84
C LEU A 20 -44.10 13.87 23.05
N PHE A 21 -42.87 14.39 23.00
CA PHE A 21 -41.73 13.68 22.42
C PHE A 21 -41.40 12.41 23.22
N ALA A 22 -41.35 12.50 24.55
CA ALA A 22 -41.07 11.36 25.43
C ALA A 22 -42.15 10.26 25.30
N LEU A 23 -43.42 10.65 25.23
CA LEU A 23 -44.55 9.74 24.99
C LEU A 23 -44.44 9.10 23.60
N LYS A 24 -44.18 9.88 22.54
CA LYS A 24 -43.98 9.34 21.19
C LYS A 24 -42.76 8.41 21.09
N ALA A 25 -41.67 8.73 21.79
CA ALA A 25 -40.49 7.88 21.87
C ALA A 25 -40.80 6.58 22.60
N LYS A 26 -41.54 6.65 23.73
CA LYS A 26 -42.02 5.48 24.46
C LYS A 26 -42.91 4.61 23.58
N ASP A 27 -43.92 5.18 22.94
CA ASP A 27 -44.84 4.46 22.04
C ASP A 27 -44.07 3.82 20.87
N PHE A 28 -43.09 4.53 20.31
CA PHE A 28 -42.23 4.01 19.25
C PHE A 28 -41.37 2.83 19.73
N LEU A 29 -40.77 2.93 20.92
CA LEU A 29 -40.00 1.86 21.53
C LEU A 29 -40.86 0.64 21.82
N GLU A 30 -42.06 0.82 22.38
CA GLU A 30 -42.99 -0.29 22.68
C GLU A 30 -43.48 -0.96 21.38
N GLN A 31 -43.87 -0.19 20.37
CA GLN A 31 -44.33 -0.73 19.08
C GLN A 31 -43.21 -1.41 18.28
N ASN A 32 -41.95 -0.96 18.42
CA ASN A 32 -40.81 -1.49 17.69
C ASN A 32 -39.83 -2.29 18.56
N ALA A 33 -40.21 -2.66 19.79
CA ALA A 33 -39.30 -3.25 20.78
C ALA A 33 -38.53 -4.46 20.21
N SER A 34 -39.23 -5.36 19.51
CA SER A 34 -38.61 -6.53 18.87
C SER A 34 -37.62 -6.15 17.76
N ARG A 35 -37.93 -5.15 16.93
CA ARG A 35 -37.05 -4.69 15.85
C ARG A 35 -35.81 -3.99 16.41
N ILE A 36 -36.00 -3.14 17.42
CA ILE A 36 -34.91 -2.44 18.09
C ILE A 36 -34.01 -3.44 18.82
N GLY A 37 -34.59 -4.44 19.51
CA GLY A 37 -33.84 -5.52 20.12
C GLY A 37 -32.97 -6.30 19.13
N LEU A 38 -33.51 -6.62 17.94
CA LEU A 38 -32.74 -7.26 16.87
C LEU A 38 -31.60 -6.38 16.34
N VAL A 39 -31.85 -5.09 16.14
CA VAL A 39 -30.81 -4.14 15.70
C VAL A 39 -29.71 -3.99 16.75
N VAL A 40 -30.07 -3.86 18.02
CA VAL A 40 -29.12 -3.77 19.14
C VAL A 40 -28.32 -5.06 19.26
N LEU A 41 -28.96 -6.22 19.16
CA LEU A 41 -28.28 -7.52 19.17
C LEU A 41 -27.28 -7.63 18.00
N GLY A 42 -27.68 -7.24 16.80
CA GLY A 42 -26.80 -7.20 15.63
C GLY A 42 -25.60 -6.27 15.85
N ALA A 43 -25.83 -5.08 16.42
CA ALA A 43 -24.76 -4.15 16.76
C ALA A 43 -23.79 -4.71 17.81
N VAL A 44 -24.29 -5.43 18.82
CA VAL A 44 -23.48 -6.10 19.83
C VAL A 44 -22.62 -7.21 19.22
N VAL A 45 -23.19 -8.05 18.34
CA VAL A 45 -22.45 -9.09 17.62
C VAL A 45 -21.36 -8.49 16.74
N LEU A 46 -21.67 -7.42 16.00
CA LEU A 46 -20.68 -6.72 15.17
C LEU A 46 -19.58 -6.09 16.02
N PHE A 47 -19.91 -5.49 17.16
CA PHE A 47 -18.93 -4.93 18.08
C PHE A 47 -17.99 -6.00 18.63
N PHE A 48 -18.52 -7.10 19.18
CA PHE A 48 -17.69 -8.17 19.70
C PHE A 48 -16.87 -8.86 18.59
N GLY A 49 -17.47 -9.10 17.41
CA GLY A 49 -16.77 -9.61 16.25
C GLY A 49 -15.62 -8.70 15.81
N PHE A 50 -15.83 -7.39 15.76
CA PHE A 50 -14.79 -6.41 15.44
C PHE A 50 -13.68 -6.36 16.49
N THR A 51 -14.02 -6.39 17.79
CA THR A 51 -13.00 -6.42 18.86
C THR A 51 -12.20 -7.71 18.86
N TYR A 52 -12.84 -8.86 18.64
CA TYR A 52 -12.19 -10.17 18.49
C TYR A 52 -11.25 -10.16 17.29
N TYR A 53 -11.73 -9.71 16.12
CA TYR A 53 -10.92 -9.59 14.91
C TYR A 53 -9.71 -8.68 15.12
N LYS A 54 -9.89 -7.50 15.72
CA LYS A 54 -8.78 -6.59 16.05
C LYS A 54 -7.77 -7.23 17.01
N ASN A 55 -8.24 -7.95 18.02
CA ASN A 55 -7.37 -8.61 18.99
C ASN A 55 -6.56 -9.75 18.33
N GLN A 56 -7.22 -10.56 17.50
CA GLN A 56 -6.59 -11.62 16.73
C GLN A 56 -5.55 -11.07 15.75
N GLN A 57 -5.85 -9.98 15.04
CA GLN A 57 -4.91 -9.34 14.12
C GLN A 57 -3.69 -8.77 14.85
N LYS A 58 -3.87 -8.23 16.06
CA LYS A 58 -2.78 -7.75 16.91
C LYS A 58 -1.86 -8.89 17.33
N GLU A 59 -2.43 -10.02 17.74
CA GLU A 59 -1.66 -11.22 18.08
C GLU A 59 -0.88 -11.77 16.88
N LYS A 60 -1.54 -11.90 15.72
CA LYS A 60 -0.91 -12.29 14.45
C LYS A 60 0.26 -11.36 14.08
N THR A 61 0.09 -10.06 14.26
CA THR A 61 1.14 -9.06 14.00
C THR A 61 2.32 -9.20 14.95
N ALA A 62 2.06 -9.42 16.24
CA ALA A 62 3.11 -9.61 17.24
C ALA A 62 3.92 -10.90 16.98
N GLN A 63 3.23 -12.01 16.69
CA GLN A 63 3.88 -13.28 16.35
C GLN A 63 4.69 -13.17 15.05
N GLY A 64 4.15 -12.50 14.03
CA GLY A 64 4.86 -12.25 12.78
C GLY A 64 6.13 -11.43 12.98
N ALA A 65 6.09 -10.40 13.83
CA ALA A 65 7.27 -9.59 14.15
C ALA A 65 8.36 -10.42 14.84
N LEU A 66 7.99 -11.31 15.77
CA LEU A 66 8.93 -12.23 16.42
C LEU A 66 9.53 -13.22 15.42
N ALA A 67 8.70 -13.78 14.54
CA ALA A 67 9.16 -14.69 13.49
C ALA A 67 10.16 -14.02 12.54
N LEU A 68 9.93 -12.75 12.18
CA LEU A 68 10.88 -11.97 11.38
C LEU A 68 12.22 -11.77 12.09
N ILE A 69 12.21 -11.45 13.38
CA ILE A 69 13.46 -11.32 14.16
C ILE A 69 14.24 -12.63 14.08
N GLN A 70 13.57 -13.78 14.23
CA GLN A 70 14.21 -15.08 14.12
C GLN A 70 14.75 -15.36 12.71
N ALA A 71 14.03 -14.95 11.66
CA ALA A 71 14.49 -15.08 10.27
C ALA A 71 15.75 -14.23 10.04
N GLN A 72 15.75 -12.97 10.51
CA GLN A 72 16.90 -12.06 10.42
C GLN A 72 18.13 -12.60 11.17
N MET A 73 17.93 -13.19 12.35
CA MET A 73 19.02 -13.85 13.08
C MET A 73 19.61 -15.02 12.28
N THR A 74 18.78 -15.80 11.59
CA THR A 74 19.25 -16.90 10.73
C THR A 74 20.01 -16.39 9.50
N ILE A 75 19.62 -15.24 8.93
CA ILE A 75 20.38 -14.56 7.87
C ILE A 75 21.77 -14.17 8.39
N GLN A 76 21.86 -13.58 9.59
CA GLN A 76 23.14 -13.18 10.19
C GLN A 76 24.07 -14.36 10.48
N GLN A 77 23.50 -15.53 10.74
CA GLN A 77 24.26 -16.78 10.91
C GLN A 77 24.75 -17.38 9.58
N GLY A 78 24.42 -16.76 8.43
CA GLY A 78 24.84 -17.20 7.10
C GLY A 78 24.06 -18.40 6.56
N ASN A 79 23.05 -18.91 7.28
CA ASN A 79 22.22 -19.99 6.81
C ASN A 79 21.08 -19.46 5.92
N GLN A 80 21.44 -19.12 4.69
CA GLN A 80 20.53 -18.49 3.74
C GLN A 80 19.33 -19.39 3.40
N GLN A 81 19.52 -20.71 3.29
CA GLN A 81 18.42 -21.64 2.98
C GLN A 81 17.38 -21.68 4.09
N ALA A 82 17.81 -21.87 5.35
CA ALA A 82 16.89 -21.87 6.49
C ALA A 82 16.22 -20.50 6.70
N ALA A 83 16.93 -19.41 6.38
CA ALA A 83 16.35 -18.08 6.41
C ALA A 83 15.21 -17.92 5.39
N MET A 84 15.38 -18.40 4.15
CA MET A 84 14.34 -18.30 3.13
C MET A 84 13.13 -19.17 3.45
N GLU A 85 13.33 -20.36 4.01
CA GLU A 85 12.22 -21.20 4.49
C GLU A 85 11.42 -20.48 5.59
N LYS A 86 12.09 -19.84 6.56
CA LYS A 86 11.44 -19.03 7.58
C LYS A 86 10.67 -17.85 6.97
N LEU A 87 11.26 -17.14 6.01
CA LEU A 87 10.58 -16.03 5.34
C LEU A 87 9.37 -16.51 4.54
N SER A 88 9.44 -17.67 3.87
CA SER A 88 8.29 -18.27 3.16
C SER A 88 7.14 -18.53 4.13
N ASN A 89 7.45 -19.19 5.26
CA ASN A 89 6.46 -19.44 6.31
C ASN A 89 5.86 -18.13 6.85
N ILE A 90 6.65 -17.06 6.96
CA ILE A 90 6.16 -15.76 7.44
C ILE A 90 5.24 -15.11 6.41
N ALA A 91 5.62 -15.12 5.13
CA ALA A 91 4.82 -14.56 4.04
C ALA A 91 3.45 -15.26 3.92
N GLU A 92 3.39 -16.56 4.20
CA GLU A 92 2.14 -17.33 4.20
C GLU A 92 1.32 -17.11 5.48
N GLN A 93 1.90 -17.45 6.65
CA GLN A 93 1.15 -17.46 7.92
C GLN A 93 0.78 -16.06 8.40
N TYR A 94 1.66 -15.08 8.19
CA TYR A 94 1.50 -13.71 8.65
C TYR A 94 1.10 -12.75 7.52
N SER A 95 0.43 -13.26 6.47
CA SER A 95 -0.12 -12.42 5.40
C SER A 95 -1.08 -11.34 5.93
N GLY A 96 -1.03 -10.15 5.33
CA GLY A 96 -1.76 -8.96 5.78
C GLY A 96 -1.18 -8.27 7.03
N THR A 97 0.02 -8.66 7.48
CA THR A 97 0.75 -7.96 8.54
C THR A 97 2.02 -7.31 7.99
N PRO A 98 2.61 -6.30 8.67
CA PRO A 98 3.91 -5.75 8.29
C PRO A 98 5.01 -6.81 8.17
N ALA A 99 4.91 -7.87 8.97
CA ALA A 99 5.87 -8.96 8.93
C ALA A 99 5.76 -9.80 7.65
N GLY A 100 4.54 -10.13 7.26
CA GLY A 100 4.24 -10.76 5.98
C GLY A 100 4.70 -9.90 4.80
N ALA A 101 4.51 -8.58 4.90
CA ALA A 101 4.95 -7.62 3.88
C ALA A 101 6.47 -7.67 3.65
N GLN A 102 7.25 -7.53 4.74
CA GLN A 102 8.71 -7.57 4.67
C GLN A 102 9.22 -8.93 4.19
N ALA A 103 8.62 -10.02 4.64
CA ALA A 103 8.99 -11.36 4.20
C ALA A 103 8.71 -11.58 2.71
N THR A 104 7.54 -11.14 2.23
CA THR A 104 7.14 -11.24 0.81
C THR A 104 8.11 -10.44 -0.06
N TYR A 105 8.43 -9.19 0.32
CA TYR A 105 9.41 -8.38 -0.40
C TYR A 105 10.83 -9.01 -0.39
N ALA A 106 11.27 -9.52 0.76
CA ALA A 106 12.58 -10.15 0.90
C ALA A 106 12.70 -11.43 0.04
N LEU A 107 11.63 -12.23 -0.08
CA LEU A 107 11.60 -13.37 -0.99
C LEU A 107 11.68 -12.92 -2.45
N GLY A 108 10.94 -11.89 -2.85
CA GLY A 108 11.05 -11.32 -4.20
C GLY A 108 12.48 -10.90 -4.54
N ARG A 109 13.14 -10.20 -3.61
CA ARG A 109 14.57 -9.83 -3.73
C ARG A 109 15.49 -11.04 -3.82
N TYR A 110 15.27 -12.06 -2.99
CA TYR A 110 16.06 -13.28 -3.01
C TYR A 110 15.97 -14.02 -4.35
N TYR A 111 14.75 -14.23 -4.86
CA TYR A 111 14.55 -14.92 -6.13
C TYR A 111 15.07 -14.10 -7.31
N LEU A 112 15.00 -12.77 -7.25
CA LEU A 112 15.62 -11.88 -8.24
C LEU A 112 17.14 -12.09 -8.28
N GLU A 113 17.80 -12.11 -7.12
CA GLU A 113 19.24 -12.35 -6.99
C GLU A 113 19.66 -13.77 -7.43
N LYS A 114 18.75 -14.74 -7.33
CA LYS A 114 18.94 -16.10 -7.86
C LYS A 114 18.74 -16.23 -9.37
N GLY A 115 18.24 -15.20 -10.04
CA GLY A 115 17.88 -15.24 -11.45
C GLY A 115 16.55 -15.95 -11.74
N GLU A 116 15.78 -16.26 -10.70
CA GLU A 116 14.44 -16.83 -10.82
C GLU A 116 13.41 -15.72 -11.00
N PHE A 117 13.51 -15.01 -12.13
CA PHE A 117 12.77 -13.76 -12.37
C PHE A 117 11.25 -13.94 -12.32
N GLU A 118 10.73 -15.09 -12.73
CA GLU A 118 9.28 -15.34 -12.71
C GLU A 118 8.76 -15.51 -11.28
N THR A 119 9.46 -16.30 -10.46
CA THR A 119 9.16 -16.46 -9.02
C THR A 119 9.28 -15.11 -8.31
N ALA A 120 10.35 -14.36 -8.57
CA ALA A 120 10.56 -13.04 -8.00
C ALA A 120 9.42 -12.07 -8.32
N ARG A 121 8.99 -12.06 -9.59
CA ARG A 121 7.87 -11.24 -10.08
C ARG A 121 6.58 -11.55 -9.33
N GLN A 122 6.26 -12.82 -9.10
CA GLN A 122 5.08 -13.23 -8.33
C GLN A 122 5.11 -12.71 -6.89
N TYR A 123 6.28 -12.72 -6.24
CA TYR A 123 6.43 -12.15 -4.90
C TYR A 123 6.28 -10.63 -4.89
N PHE A 124 6.84 -9.91 -5.87
CA PHE A 124 6.65 -8.47 -5.97
C PHE A 124 5.20 -8.10 -6.30
N GLU A 125 4.53 -8.86 -7.17
CA GLU A 125 3.09 -8.70 -7.48
C GLU A 125 2.25 -8.86 -6.23
N ARG A 126 2.43 -9.99 -5.52
CA ARG A 126 1.76 -10.24 -4.25
C ARG A 126 2.04 -9.14 -3.23
N TYR A 127 3.27 -8.61 -3.19
CA TYR A 127 3.58 -7.50 -2.30
C TYR A 127 2.73 -6.25 -2.62
N LEU A 128 2.65 -5.90 -3.90
CA LEU A 128 1.93 -4.72 -4.38
C LEU A 128 0.42 -4.84 -4.17
N ASP A 129 -0.13 -6.04 -4.29
CA ASP A 129 -1.56 -6.32 -4.09
C ASP A 129 -1.94 -6.36 -2.61
N ASP A 130 -1.15 -7.01 -1.76
CA ASP A 130 -1.51 -7.28 -0.36
C ASP A 130 -1.06 -6.18 0.62
N TYR A 131 -0.02 -5.39 0.31
CA TYR A 131 0.65 -4.52 1.29
C TYR A 131 1.05 -3.11 0.80
N GLY A 132 0.65 -2.70 -0.40
CA GLY A 132 1.13 -1.50 -1.11
C GLY A 132 0.82 -0.12 -0.50
N ASP A 133 0.70 -0.02 0.83
CA ASP A 133 0.45 1.18 1.61
C ASP A 133 1.73 1.92 2.01
N ASP A 134 2.86 1.22 2.22
CA ASP A 134 4.16 1.83 2.52
C ASP A 134 4.78 2.39 1.23
N PRO A 135 4.94 3.72 1.07
CA PRO A 135 5.43 4.30 -0.18
C PRO A 135 6.85 3.85 -0.54
N VAL A 136 7.72 3.65 0.45
CA VAL A 136 9.13 3.30 0.23
C VAL A 136 9.23 1.87 -0.29
N LEU A 137 8.60 0.92 0.40
CA LEU A 137 8.61 -0.47 -0.02
C LEU A 137 7.78 -0.70 -1.29
N LYS A 138 6.69 0.04 -1.50
CA LYS A 138 5.93 0.02 -2.76
C LYS A 138 6.79 0.43 -3.95
N ALA A 139 7.53 1.54 -3.84
CA ALA A 139 8.45 1.99 -4.90
C ALA A 139 9.54 0.93 -5.15
N ALA A 140 10.11 0.37 -4.08
CA ALA A 140 11.12 -0.66 -4.19
C ALA A 140 10.60 -1.96 -4.81
N ALA A 141 9.36 -2.38 -4.49
CA ALA A 141 8.73 -3.56 -5.08
C ALA A 141 8.38 -3.35 -6.57
N LEU A 142 7.91 -2.16 -6.95
CA LEU A 142 7.71 -1.79 -8.36
C LEU A 142 9.03 -1.84 -9.14
N ALA A 143 10.12 -1.33 -8.56
CA ALA A 143 11.45 -1.40 -9.15
C ALA A 143 11.96 -2.84 -9.25
N GLY A 144 11.77 -3.67 -8.21
CA GLY A 144 12.12 -5.09 -8.25
C GLY A 144 11.33 -5.87 -9.30
N TYR A 145 10.04 -5.56 -9.48
CA TYR A 145 9.23 -6.09 -10.57
C TYR A 145 9.78 -5.68 -11.94
N ALA A 146 10.19 -4.42 -12.09
CA ALA A 146 10.83 -3.92 -13.30
C ALA A 146 12.18 -4.60 -13.57
N ASP A 147 13.00 -4.83 -12.54
CA ASP A 147 14.27 -5.58 -12.64
C ASP A 147 14.00 -6.99 -13.20
N CYS A 148 12.95 -7.66 -12.73
CA CYS A 148 12.55 -8.99 -13.24
C CYS A 148 12.20 -8.92 -14.73
N LEU A 149 11.39 -7.92 -15.13
CA LEU A 149 11.00 -7.73 -16.54
C LEU A 149 12.19 -7.42 -17.45
N LEU A 150 13.14 -6.60 -17.00
CA LEU A 150 14.37 -6.33 -17.75
C LEU A 150 15.15 -7.61 -18.03
N ASN A 151 15.34 -8.42 -17.00
CA ASN A 151 16.07 -9.68 -17.14
C ASN A 151 15.31 -10.73 -17.98
N GLN A 152 13.99 -10.61 -18.08
CA GLN A 152 13.15 -11.39 -18.99
C GLN A 152 13.15 -10.86 -20.44
N GLY A 153 13.93 -9.81 -20.75
CA GLY A 153 14.00 -9.23 -22.09
C GLY A 153 12.80 -8.36 -22.45
N LYS A 154 12.10 -7.79 -21.46
CA LYS A 154 10.93 -6.93 -21.62
C LYS A 154 11.21 -5.47 -21.19
N PRO A 155 12.12 -4.77 -21.87
CA PRO A 155 12.59 -3.46 -21.42
C PRO A 155 11.52 -2.37 -21.45
N GLU A 156 10.58 -2.40 -22.39
CA GLU A 156 9.49 -1.42 -22.43
C GLU A 156 8.52 -1.58 -21.25
N GLU A 157 8.16 -2.82 -20.92
CA GLU A 157 7.32 -3.11 -19.75
C GLU A 157 8.03 -2.68 -18.47
N ALA A 158 9.33 -3.02 -18.33
CA ALA A 158 10.12 -2.64 -17.17
C ALA A 158 10.18 -1.12 -16.98
N ALA A 159 10.38 -0.37 -18.07
CA ALA A 159 10.40 1.09 -18.04
C ALA A 159 9.11 1.69 -17.45
N ASN A 160 7.95 1.13 -17.81
CA ASN A 160 6.67 1.56 -17.23
C ASN A 160 6.61 1.34 -15.71
N PHE A 161 7.16 0.23 -15.21
CA PHE A 161 7.15 -0.06 -13.76
C PHE A 161 8.18 0.77 -12.98
N TYR A 162 9.35 1.05 -13.54
CA TYR A 162 10.29 2.01 -12.95
C TYR A 162 9.71 3.42 -12.90
N GLU A 163 8.99 3.84 -13.95
CA GLU A 163 8.32 5.13 -13.92
C GLU A 163 7.29 5.17 -12.79
N LYS A 164 6.43 4.14 -12.67
CA LYS A 164 5.50 4.02 -11.53
C LYS A 164 6.24 4.12 -10.19
N ALA A 165 7.38 3.44 -10.04
CA ALA A 165 8.20 3.50 -8.82
C ALA A 165 8.67 4.93 -8.52
N ALA A 166 9.18 5.65 -9.52
CA ALA A 166 9.62 7.04 -9.39
C ALA A 166 8.47 8.01 -9.07
N ARG A 167 7.23 7.67 -9.44
CA ARG A 167 6.03 8.48 -9.15
C ARG A 167 5.38 8.18 -7.80
N VAL A 168 5.76 7.11 -7.09
CA VAL A 168 5.17 6.79 -5.78
C VAL A 168 5.41 7.92 -4.79
N ASP A 169 6.66 8.37 -4.70
CA ASP A 169 7.06 9.54 -3.92
C ASP A 169 8.16 10.29 -4.67
N PRO A 170 7.83 11.33 -5.46
CA PRO A 170 8.82 12.05 -6.26
C PRO A 170 9.91 12.75 -5.45
N ASP A 171 9.73 12.97 -4.14
CA ASP A 171 10.70 13.65 -3.27
C ASP A 171 11.62 12.65 -2.54
N PHE A 172 11.33 11.35 -2.65
CA PHE A 172 12.18 10.31 -2.07
C PHE A 172 13.57 10.29 -2.75
N PRO A 173 14.67 10.20 -1.98
CA PRO A 173 16.03 10.27 -2.55
C PRO A 173 16.35 9.26 -3.65
N GLN A 174 15.68 8.11 -3.68
CA GLN A 174 15.88 7.09 -4.73
C GLN A 174 14.99 7.26 -5.97
N SER A 175 13.98 8.14 -5.92
CA SER A 175 13.11 8.40 -7.08
C SER A 175 13.83 8.85 -8.35
N PRO A 176 14.88 9.71 -8.32
CA PRO A 176 15.70 9.97 -9.52
C PRO A 176 16.40 8.71 -10.05
N GLY A 177 16.75 7.76 -9.18
CA GLY A 177 17.34 6.48 -9.57
C GLY A 177 16.35 5.61 -10.33
N TYR A 178 15.11 5.50 -9.86
CA TYR A 178 14.05 4.80 -10.59
C TYR A 178 13.72 5.47 -11.92
N LEU A 179 13.67 6.80 -11.96
CA LEU A 179 13.42 7.55 -13.19
C LEU A 179 14.57 7.38 -14.21
N PHE A 180 15.82 7.32 -13.73
CA PHE A 180 16.97 6.99 -14.54
C PHE A 180 16.90 5.55 -15.09
N SER A 181 16.55 4.56 -14.26
CA SER A 181 16.35 3.18 -14.72
C SER A 181 15.24 3.07 -15.77
N ALA A 182 14.15 3.84 -15.63
CA ALA A 182 13.11 3.93 -16.64
C ALA A 182 13.64 4.48 -17.98
N ALA A 183 14.43 5.55 -17.94
CA ALA A 183 15.03 6.15 -19.12
C ALA A 183 15.97 5.16 -19.84
N GLN A 184 16.79 4.43 -19.08
CA GLN A 184 17.69 3.40 -19.62
C GLN A 184 16.91 2.23 -20.23
N ALA A 185 15.88 1.74 -19.54
CA ALA A 185 15.02 0.67 -20.06
C ALA A 185 14.29 1.10 -21.34
N TYR A 186 13.81 2.34 -21.44
CA TYR A 186 13.25 2.86 -22.71
C TYR A 186 14.30 2.98 -23.82
N LEU A 187 15.55 3.32 -23.50
CA LEU A 187 16.64 3.36 -24.47
C LEU A 187 16.91 1.96 -25.05
N ASP A 188 16.92 0.94 -24.19
CA ASP A 188 17.10 -0.47 -24.56
C ASP A 188 15.92 -1.00 -25.38
N ALA A 189 14.71 -0.53 -25.08
CA ALA A 189 13.51 -0.81 -25.86
C ALA A 189 13.43 -0.05 -27.21
N GLY A 190 14.39 0.83 -27.51
CA GLY A 190 14.34 1.68 -28.71
C GLY A 190 13.29 2.79 -28.66
N ARG A 191 12.69 3.05 -27.50
CA ARG A 191 11.74 4.15 -27.27
C ARG A 191 12.51 5.46 -26.99
N LEU A 192 13.25 5.92 -27.99
CA LEU A 192 14.23 7.00 -27.86
C LEU A 192 13.62 8.31 -27.34
N ASP A 193 12.42 8.68 -27.81
CA ASP A 193 11.73 9.89 -27.36
C ASP A 193 11.44 9.88 -25.85
N LYS A 194 10.98 8.73 -25.34
CA LYS A 194 10.68 8.54 -23.92
C LYS A 194 11.96 8.50 -23.09
N ALA A 195 12.99 7.80 -23.59
CA ALA A 195 14.29 7.73 -22.94
C ALA A 195 14.89 9.13 -22.74
N GLU A 196 14.87 9.96 -23.80
CA GLU A 196 15.36 11.33 -23.72
C GLU A 196 14.52 12.18 -22.75
N ALA A 197 13.19 12.10 -22.84
CA ALA A 197 12.30 12.88 -21.99
C ALA A 197 12.51 12.60 -20.50
N LEU A 198 12.54 11.32 -20.10
CA LEU A 198 12.77 10.95 -18.70
C LEU A 198 14.18 11.29 -18.23
N ALA A 199 15.19 11.11 -19.08
CA ALA A 199 16.56 11.49 -18.75
C ALA A 199 16.70 13.01 -18.52
N ARG A 200 16.06 13.84 -19.35
CA ARG A 200 16.00 15.30 -19.13
C ARG A 200 15.28 15.64 -17.82
N GLU A 201 14.20 14.93 -17.51
CA GLU A 201 13.48 15.15 -16.25
C GLU A 201 14.40 14.88 -15.04
N VAL A 202 15.23 13.83 -15.09
CA VAL A 202 16.26 13.59 -14.04
C VAL A 202 17.20 14.79 -13.90
N MET A 203 17.66 15.34 -15.02
CA MET A 203 18.59 16.48 -15.02
C MET A 203 17.98 17.78 -14.50
N GLU A 204 16.73 18.05 -14.87
CA GLU A 204 16.02 19.30 -14.57
C GLU A 204 15.44 19.31 -13.17
N LYS A 205 14.75 18.21 -12.78
CA LYS A 205 14.06 18.11 -11.50
C LYS A 205 14.97 17.66 -10.37
N TYR A 206 16.02 16.89 -10.67
CA TYR A 206 16.94 16.34 -9.67
C TYR A 206 18.39 16.76 -9.94
N PRO A 207 18.70 18.07 -9.99
CA PRO A 207 20.00 18.58 -10.41
C PRO A 207 21.15 18.25 -9.45
N LYS A 208 20.84 17.75 -8.25
CA LYS A 208 21.80 17.30 -7.23
C LYS A 208 21.89 15.78 -7.09
N SER A 209 21.10 15.02 -7.84
CA SER A 209 21.16 13.56 -7.77
C SER A 209 22.45 13.03 -8.41
N GLU A 210 22.95 11.90 -7.90
CA GLU A 210 24.09 11.19 -8.50
C GLU A 210 23.81 10.66 -9.92
N TYR A 211 22.53 10.59 -10.31
CA TYR A 211 22.09 10.09 -11.60
C TYR A 211 22.10 11.14 -12.70
N LYS A 212 22.29 12.42 -12.38
CA LYS A 212 22.21 13.53 -13.35
C LYS A 212 23.13 13.34 -14.56
N ASP A 213 24.42 13.09 -14.32
CA ASP A 213 25.41 13.00 -15.41
C ASP A 213 25.18 11.74 -16.25
N ARG A 214 24.78 10.63 -15.62
CA ARG A 214 24.41 9.40 -16.32
C ARG A 214 23.15 9.57 -17.15
N ALA A 215 22.15 10.30 -16.64
CA ALA A 215 20.95 10.65 -17.39
C ALA A 215 21.29 11.52 -18.62
N ALA A 216 22.20 12.48 -18.48
CA ALA A 216 22.66 13.28 -19.62
C ALA A 216 23.25 12.40 -20.75
N LEU A 217 24.01 11.36 -20.40
CA LEU A 217 24.52 10.39 -21.37
C LEU A 217 23.37 9.61 -22.05
N VAL A 218 22.37 9.16 -21.30
CA VAL A 218 21.18 8.47 -21.87
C VAL A 218 20.45 9.37 -22.86
N ALA A 219 20.23 10.65 -22.51
CA ALA A 219 19.58 11.61 -23.40
C ALA A 219 20.39 11.83 -24.69
N GLN A 220 21.72 11.93 -24.58
CA GLN A 220 22.59 12.08 -25.75
C GLN A 220 22.56 10.83 -26.64
N MET A 221 22.64 9.64 -26.05
CA MET A 221 22.55 8.37 -26.78
C MET A 221 21.22 8.23 -27.52
N ALA A 222 20.11 8.62 -26.88
CA ALA A 222 18.79 8.61 -27.50
C ALA A 222 18.75 9.48 -28.77
N ARG A 223 19.26 10.72 -28.69
CA ARG A 223 19.34 11.64 -29.86
C ARG A 223 20.22 11.11 -30.98
N LEU A 224 21.39 10.55 -30.64
CA LEU A 224 22.30 10.01 -31.64
C LEU A 224 21.66 8.85 -32.40
N LYS A 225 20.93 7.97 -31.69
CA LYS A 225 20.19 6.86 -32.31
C LYS A 225 18.98 7.33 -33.13
N GLN A 226 18.40 8.50 -32.86
CA GLN A 226 17.31 9.07 -33.66
C GLN A 226 17.82 9.71 -34.97
N ALA A 227 19.06 10.20 -34.96
CA ALA A 227 19.63 10.98 -36.06
C ALA A 227 20.35 10.13 -37.13
N GLY A 228 20.66 8.87 -36.84
CA GLY A 228 21.29 7.91 -37.75
C GLY A 228 20.29 6.91 -38.29
#